data_AF-A0A368CKH0-F1
#
_entry.id   AF-A0A368CKH0-F1
#
_cell.length_a   1.000
_cell.length_b   1.000
_cell.length_c   1.000
_cell.angle_alpha   90.00
_cell.angle_beta   90.00
_cell.angle_gamma   90.00
#
_symmetry.space_group_name_H-M   'P 1'
#
loop_
_entity.id
_entity.type
_entity.pdbx_description
1 polymer ?
#
loop_
_entity_poly.entity_id
_entity_poly.type
_entity_poly.pdbx_seq_one_letter_code
_entity_poly.pdbx_strand_id
1 'polypeptide(L)'
;MAQLTAHEQRQCLELALPQEEGFNAPLNRGAGLEVLQLNLGRLCNMRCSHCHVNAGPDQGHTQMGQEVVLQCLEAMERLRPATVDLTGGAPELHHSFRQLVQRARQLGCRVIDRCNLTVLLLPALADLASFLAEQQVEIVASLPGPEALSTDRQRGAGTWDASLEALRRLNALGYGRADSTLKLTLMSNPTGEALQQLTPCDTAHWRSVLAGHGVVFTDLIGLNNMPIARFLESLEQQGRTGTYLQQLRKAYNPCSVAGLMCRNTLSVSASGELFDCDFNQMLELPLALELKSITAADLQGRSISTANHCYGCTAGQGSSCGGATVTTAASSPSS
;
A
#
# COMPACT_ATOMS: atom_id res chain seq x y z
N MET A 1 12.98 -18.26 13.12
CA MET A 1 13.13 -18.90 11.80
C MET A 1 13.78 -17.88 10.88
N ALA A 2 14.59 -18.34 9.92
CA ALA A 2 15.10 -17.45 8.87
C ALA A 2 13.92 -16.91 8.05
N GLN A 3 14.02 -15.66 7.65
CA GLN A 3 13.02 -15.03 6.79
C GLN A 3 13.04 -15.69 5.41
N LEU A 4 11.87 -15.91 4.80
CA LEU A 4 11.79 -16.46 3.45
C LEU A 4 12.34 -15.45 2.43
N THR A 5 13.26 -15.89 1.58
CA THR A 5 13.71 -15.15 0.40
C THR A 5 12.56 -14.98 -0.59
N ALA A 6 12.66 -14.02 -1.54
CA ALA A 6 11.64 -13.86 -2.58
C ALA A 6 11.43 -15.13 -3.41
N HIS A 7 12.51 -15.88 -3.68
CA HIS A 7 12.43 -17.18 -4.37
C HIS A 7 11.66 -18.22 -3.57
N GLU A 8 11.98 -18.41 -2.29
CA GLU A 8 11.28 -19.36 -1.42
C GLU A 8 9.80 -19.00 -1.27
N GLN A 9 9.47 -17.71 -1.14
CA GLN A 9 8.07 -17.27 -1.10
C GLN A 9 7.31 -17.68 -2.37
N ARG A 10 7.89 -17.47 -3.56
CA ARG A 10 7.27 -17.90 -4.82
C ARG A 10 7.05 -19.42 -4.86
N GLN A 11 8.04 -20.20 -4.41
CA GLN A 11 7.91 -21.66 -4.33
C GLN A 11 6.78 -22.09 -3.39
N CYS A 12 6.66 -21.50 -2.19
CA CYS A 12 5.55 -21.78 -1.27
C CYS A 12 4.20 -21.52 -1.95
N LEU A 13 4.07 -20.40 -2.67
CA LEU A 13 2.83 -20.04 -3.35
C LEU A 13 2.48 -20.95 -4.53
N GLU A 14 3.48 -21.40 -5.29
CA GLU A 14 3.31 -22.33 -6.41
C GLU A 14 2.96 -23.74 -5.93
N LEU A 15 3.61 -24.22 -4.87
CA LEU A 15 3.31 -25.53 -4.26
C LEU A 15 1.90 -25.56 -3.65
N ALA A 16 1.48 -24.46 -3.03
CA ALA A 16 0.18 -24.35 -2.39
C ALA A 16 -0.98 -24.19 -3.38
N LEU A 17 -0.73 -23.71 -4.60
CA LEU A 17 -1.71 -23.58 -5.66
C LEU A 17 -1.05 -23.84 -7.04
N PRO A 18 -0.96 -25.10 -7.49
CA PRO A 18 -0.23 -25.49 -8.70
C PRO A 18 -0.76 -24.81 -9.97
N GLN A 19 0.03 -24.83 -11.05
CA GLN A 19 -0.21 -24.05 -12.28
C GLN A 19 -1.60 -24.21 -12.90
N GLU A 20 -2.20 -25.42 -12.87
CA GLU A 20 -3.56 -25.67 -13.38
C GLU A 20 -4.64 -24.88 -12.63
N GLU A 21 -4.33 -24.57 -11.37
CA GLU A 21 -5.16 -23.88 -10.39
C GLU A 21 -4.69 -22.43 -10.15
N GLY A 22 -3.56 -22.06 -10.76
CA GLY A 22 -2.84 -20.81 -10.54
C GLY A 22 -3.50 -19.60 -11.21
N PHE A 23 -2.98 -18.41 -10.91
CA PHE A 23 -3.49 -17.18 -11.51
C PHE A 23 -3.15 -17.13 -13.00
N ASN A 24 -4.16 -17.20 -13.87
CA ASN A 24 -3.98 -17.29 -15.33
C ASN A 24 -4.74 -16.19 -16.12
N ALA A 25 -5.35 -15.23 -15.42
CA ALA A 25 -6.04 -14.13 -16.08
C ALA A 25 -5.03 -13.21 -16.77
N PRO A 26 -5.11 -12.99 -18.10
CA PRO A 26 -4.19 -12.11 -18.80
C PRO A 26 -4.39 -10.69 -18.29
N LEU A 27 -3.31 -10.09 -17.78
CA LEU A 27 -3.32 -8.76 -17.21
C LEU A 27 -2.35 -7.87 -17.99
N ASN A 28 -2.88 -6.82 -18.61
CA ASN A 28 -2.09 -5.84 -19.34
C ASN A 28 -2.25 -4.46 -18.70
N ARG A 29 -1.20 -3.66 -18.76
CA ARG A 29 -1.23 -2.25 -18.36
C ARG A 29 -2.26 -1.47 -19.17
N GLY A 30 -2.78 -0.40 -18.57
CA GLY A 30 -3.68 0.54 -19.21
C GLY A 30 -3.00 1.37 -20.30
N ALA A 31 -3.73 2.39 -20.79
CA ALA A 31 -3.25 3.24 -21.87
C ALA A 31 -2.12 4.20 -21.43
N GLY A 32 -1.99 4.50 -20.14
CA GLY A 32 -0.98 5.43 -19.64
C GLY A 32 -0.55 5.15 -18.21
N LEU A 33 0.64 5.64 -17.87
CA LEU A 33 1.14 5.70 -16.50
C LEU A 33 0.42 6.84 -15.76
N GLU A 34 -0.19 6.53 -14.62
CA GLU A 34 -0.83 7.54 -13.76
C GLU A 34 -0.05 7.76 -12.47
N VAL A 35 0.54 6.69 -11.92
CA VAL A 35 1.20 6.71 -10.61
C VAL A 35 2.64 6.24 -10.73
N LEU A 36 3.58 7.06 -10.25
CA LEU A 36 4.94 6.62 -9.97
C LEU A 36 5.04 6.33 -8.46
N GLN A 37 5.12 5.06 -8.11
CA GLN A 37 5.25 4.63 -6.72
C GLN A 37 6.73 4.42 -6.38
N LEU A 38 7.18 5.01 -5.28
CA LEU A 38 8.57 4.94 -4.83
C LEU A 38 8.63 4.25 -3.47
N ASN A 39 9.21 3.04 -3.44
CA ASN A 39 9.47 2.33 -2.21
C ASN A 39 10.84 2.75 -1.67
N LEU A 40 10.86 3.54 -0.59
CA LEU A 40 12.08 4.17 -0.07
C LEU A 40 12.94 3.22 0.79
N GLY A 41 12.57 1.94 0.85
CA GLY A 41 13.23 0.89 1.63
C GLY A 41 12.34 0.34 2.73
N ARG A 42 12.91 -0.52 3.58
CA ARG A 42 12.17 -1.30 4.58
C ARG A 42 12.33 -0.80 6.02
N LEU A 43 13.01 0.34 6.24
CA LEU A 43 13.13 0.94 7.58
C LEU A 43 11.75 1.38 8.08
N CYS A 44 11.37 0.96 9.27
CA CYS A 44 10.11 1.35 9.92
C CYS A 44 10.28 1.37 11.43
N ASN A 45 9.61 2.27 12.13
CA ASN A 45 9.62 2.31 13.60
C ASN A 45 8.73 1.22 14.25
N MET A 46 8.06 0.40 13.45
CA MET A 46 7.15 -0.66 13.90
C MET A 46 7.54 -2.03 13.32
N ARG A 47 7.03 -3.11 13.91
CA ARG A 47 7.16 -4.49 13.38
C ARG A 47 5.81 -5.20 13.32
N CYS A 48 4.94 -4.79 12.40
CA CYS A 48 3.60 -5.39 12.24
C CYS A 48 3.69 -6.86 11.77
N SER A 49 2.83 -7.75 12.28
CA SER A 49 2.85 -9.19 12.00
C SER A 49 2.39 -9.57 10.58
N HIS A 50 1.68 -8.68 9.90
CA HIS A 50 1.12 -8.89 8.55
C HIS A 50 1.86 -8.10 7.46
N CYS A 51 2.98 -7.45 7.80
CA CYS A 51 3.64 -6.51 6.90
C CYS A 51 4.16 -7.22 5.64
N HIS A 52 3.57 -6.89 4.48
CA HIS A 52 3.95 -7.45 3.18
C HIS A 52 5.33 -7.00 2.71
N VAL A 53 5.84 -5.87 3.22
CA VAL A 53 7.19 -5.34 2.93
C VAL A 53 8.27 -5.99 3.80
N ASN A 54 7.86 -6.71 4.85
CA ASN A 54 8.74 -7.13 5.96
C ASN A 54 9.54 -5.98 6.61
N ALA A 55 8.94 -4.78 6.72
CA ALA A 55 9.61 -3.59 7.23
C ALA A 55 9.80 -3.60 8.76
N GLY A 56 10.90 -3.04 9.25
CA GLY A 56 11.23 -3.01 10.68
C GLY A 56 12.35 -2.06 11.07
N PRO A 57 12.59 -1.86 12.38
CA PRO A 57 13.57 -0.89 12.87
C PRO A 57 15.03 -1.27 12.58
N ASP A 58 15.29 -2.55 12.29
CA ASP A 58 16.59 -3.11 11.93
C ASP A 58 16.89 -3.04 10.42
N GLN A 59 15.98 -2.51 9.61
CA GLN A 59 16.07 -2.52 8.16
C GLN A 59 16.70 -1.24 7.57
N GLY A 60 17.45 -0.46 8.36
CA GLY A 60 18.07 0.80 7.90
C GLY A 60 19.02 0.63 6.71
N HIS A 61 19.63 -0.53 6.54
CA HIS A 61 20.54 -0.84 5.42
C HIS A 61 19.82 -1.00 4.06
N THR A 62 18.49 -1.02 4.04
CA THR A 62 17.67 -1.23 2.82
C THR A 62 17.19 0.08 2.19
N GLN A 63 17.60 1.23 2.73
CA GLN A 63 17.14 2.54 2.28
C GLN A 63 17.62 2.86 0.85
N MET A 64 16.79 3.60 0.12
CA MET A 64 17.09 4.04 -1.24
C MET A 64 18.35 4.93 -1.27
N GLY A 65 19.33 4.56 -2.10
CA GLY A 65 20.55 5.35 -2.22
C GLY A 65 20.32 6.71 -2.91
N GLN A 66 21.17 7.69 -2.64
CA GLN A 66 21.07 9.03 -3.23
C GLN A 66 21.10 9.02 -4.77
N GLU A 67 21.86 8.12 -5.39
CA GLU A 67 21.87 7.97 -6.86
C GLU A 67 20.48 7.60 -7.39
N VAL A 68 19.81 6.62 -6.77
CA VAL A 68 18.46 6.20 -7.15
C VAL A 68 17.45 7.33 -6.88
N VAL A 69 17.60 8.07 -5.78
CA VAL A 69 16.79 9.27 -5.52
C VAL A 69 16.89 10.27 -6.69
N LEU A 70 18.09 10.56 -7.17
CA LEU A 70 18.28 11.47 -8.31
C LEU A 70 17.59 10.93 -9.58
N GLN A 71 17.74 9.63 -9.86
CA GLN A 71 17.06 8.98 -10.98
C GLN A 71 15.53 9.05 -10.85
N CYS A 72 14.99 8.92 -9.64
CA CYS A 72 13.56 9.10 -9.37
C CYS A 72 13.09 10.53 -9.67
N LEU A 73 13.86 11.55 -9.28
CA LEU A 73 13.54 12.96 -9.58
C LEU A 73 13.52 13.20 -11.10
N GLU A 74 14.52 12.69 -11.83
CA GLU A 74 14.57 12.77 -13.29
C GLU A 74 13.40 12.01 -13.95
N ALA A 75 13.06 10.83 -13.42
CA ALA A 75 11.93 10.05 -13.90
C ALA A 75 10.60 10.79 -13.69
N MET A 76 10.39 11.52 -12.59
CA MET A 76 9.20 12.36 -12.40
C MET A 76 9.07 13.42 -13.49
N GLU A 77 10.17 14.09 -13.86
CA GLU A 77 10.16 15.13 -14.90
C GLU A 77 9.87 14.57 -16.30
N ARG A 78 10.46 13.40 -16.59
CA ARG A 78 10.35 12.74 -17.89
C ARG A 78 9.00 12.04 -18.07
N LEU A 79 8.52 11.33 -17.05
CA LEU A 79 7.27 10.56 -17.13
C LEU A 79 6.03 11.41 -16.82
N ARG A 80 6.18 12.51 -16.06
CA ARG A 80 5.09 13.40 -15.64
C ARG A 80 3.88 12.64 -15.08
N PRO A 81 4.06 11.78 -14.06
CA PRO A 81 2.95 11.04 -13.49
C PRO A 81 1.94 12.01 -12.85
N ALA A 82 0.65 11.67 -12.87
CA ALA A 82 -0.37 12.45 -12.17
C ALA A 82 -0.18 12.38 -10.65
N THR A 83 0.30 11.24 -10.15
CA THR A 83 0.51 10.99 -8.72
C THR A 83 1.90 10.40 -8.46
N VAL A 84 2.55 10.86 -7.40
CA VAL A 84 3.72 10.20 -6.78
C VAL A 84 3.26 9.56 -5.46
N ASP A 85 3.43 8.25 -5.34
CA ASP A 85 3.00 7.45 -4.18
C ASP A 85 4.23 6.98 -3.39
N LEU A 86 4.44 7.53 -2.20
CA LEU A 86 5.61 7.23 -1.35
C LEU A 86 5.27 6.10 -0.38
N THR A 87 6.04 5.01 -0.44
CA THR A 87 5.80 3.77 0.31
C THR A 87 7.11 3.16 0.84
N GLY A 88 7.01 1.96 1.43
CA GLY A 88 8.11 1.17 1.94
C GLY A 88 7.82 0.66 3.33
N GLY A 89 8.76 0.87 4.25
CA GLY A 89 8.51 0.78 5.67
C GLY A 89 7.71 1.99 6.17
N ALA A 90 8.39 2.91 6.84
CA ALA A 90 7.88 4.26 7.09
C ALA A 90 8.67 5.20 6.16
N PRO A 91 8.14 5.58 4.98
CA PRO A 91 8.87 6.38 4.00
C PRO A 91 9.39 7.70 4.59
N GLU A 92 8.72 8.23 5.61
CA GLU A 92 9.02 9.48 6.29
C GLU A 92 10.34 9.45 7.09
N LEU A 93 10.87 8.25 7.38
CA LEU A 93 12.19 8.06 7.98
C LEU A 93 13.34 8.23 6.97
N HIS A 94 13.05 8.24 5.67
CA HIS A 94 14.07 8.36 4.64
C HIS A 94 14.59 9.81 4.53
N HIS A 95 15.91 9.99 4.47
CA HIS A 95 16.52 11.34 4.46
C HIS A 95 16.04 12.22 3.30
N SER A 96 15.78 11.64 2.12
CA SER A 96 15.27 12.35 0.94
C SER A 96 13.74 12.40 0.83
N PHE A 97 12.97 11.95 1.83
CA PHE A 97 11.51 11.97 1.79
C PHE A 97 10.96 13.37 1.45
N ARG A 98 11.43 14.39 2.18
CA ARG A 98 10.99 15.77 1.98
C ARG A 98 11.37 16.33 0.62
N GLN A 99 12.57 15.99 0.13
CA GLN A 99 13.04 16.37 -1.20
C GLN A 99 12.14 15.80 -2.31
N LEU A 100 11.78 14.52 -2.19
CA LEU A 100 10.88 13.84 -3.14
C LEU A 100 9.49 14.46 -3.13
N VAL A 101 8.91 14.71 -1.95
CA VAL A 101 7.61 15.38 -1.78
C VAL A 101 7.65 16.76 -2.44
N GLN A 102 8.62 17.61 -2.08
CA GLN A 102 8.72 18.97 -2.60
C GLN A 102 8.89 18.99 -4.11
N ARG A 103 9.73 18.12 -4.69
CA ARG A 103 9.91 18.06 -6.14
C ARG A 103 8.62 17.63 -6.84
N ALA A 104 7.96 16.58 -6.36
CA ALA A 104 6.70 16.11 -6.93
C ALA A 104 5.63 17.22 -6.89
N ARG A 105 5.50 17.95 -5.78
CA ARG A 105 4.57 19.09 -5.66
C ARG A 105 4.92 20.24 -6.59
N GLN A 106 6.20 20.59 -6.75
CA GLN A 106 6.66 21.61 -7.71
C GLN A 106 6.35 21.24 -9.16
N LEU A 107 6.34 19.95 -9.49
CA LEU A 107 5.94 19.44 -10.81
C LEU A 107 4.42 19.37 -11.00
N GLY A 108 3.64 19.73 -9.97
CA GLY A 108 2.17 19.70 -9.99
C GLY A 108 1.57 18.32 -9.70
N CYS A 109 2.38 17.32 -9.33
CA CYS A 109 1.90 15.99 -9.02
C CYS A 109 1.08 15.99 -7.72
N ARG A 110 0.03 15.17 -7.65
CA ARG A 110 -0.54 14.73 -6.37
C ARG A 110 0.50 13.87 -5.66
N VAL A 111 0.62 14.01 -4.33
CA VAL A 111 1.55 13.19 -3.53
C VAL A 111 0.75 12.42 -2.50
N ILE A 112 0.99 11.10 -2.43
CA ILE A 112 0.44 10.21 -1.41
C ILE A 112 1.57 9.77 -0.48
N ASP A 113 1.32 9.85 0.82
CA ASP A 113 2.15 9.28 1.87
C ASP A 113 1.45 8.08 2.51
N ARG A 114 2.06 6.89 2.41
CA ARG A 114 1.57 5.65 3.03
C ARG A 114 2.09 5.55 4.46
N CYS A 115 1.36 6.21 5.35
CA CYS A 115 1.78 6.45 6.72
C CYS A 115 1.34 5.32 7.66
N ASN A 116 2.24 4.93 8.57
CA ASN A 116 1.91 3.96 9.62
C ASN A 116 1.26 4.59 10.87
N LEU A 117 1.01 5.90 10.86
CA LEU A 117 0.54 6.78 11.95
C LEU A 117 1.56 7.00 13.08
N THR A 118 2.08 5.94 13.70
CA THR A 118 2.94 6.07 14.88
C THR A 118 4.26 6.82 14.62
N VAL A 119 4.74 6.82 13.38
CA VAL A 119 5.93 7.57 12.95
C VAL A 119 5.77 9.08 13.18
N LEU A 120 4.54 9.61 13.11
CA LEU A 120 4.21 11.03 13.36
C LEU A 120 4.40 11.44 14.83
N LEU A 121 4.58 10.48 15.74
CA LEU A 121 4.80 10.71 17.16
C LEU A 121 6.28 10.67 17.55
N LEU A 122 7.18 10.33 16.62
CA LEU A 122 8.61 10.29 16.90
C LEU A 122 9.13 11.71 17.16
N PRO A 123 9.86 11.96 18.27
CA PRO A 123 10.39 13.29 18.58
C PRO A 123 11.29 13.87 17.47
N ALA A 124 12.05 13.02 16.78
CA ALA A 124 12.91 13.42 15.67
C ALA A 124 12.14 13.90 14.43
N LEU A 125 10.83 13.65 14.37
CA LEU A 125 9.93 14.01 13.27
C LEU A 125 8.77 14.90 13.76
N ALA A 126 8.99 15.69 14.82
CA ALA A 126 7.93 16.48 15.45
C ALA A 126 7.23 17.48 14.51
N ASP A 127 7.92 17.96 13.47
CA ASP A 127 7.39 18.89 12.47
C ASP A 127 6.78 18.20 11.23
N LEU A 128 6.86 16.86 11.14
CA LEU A 128 6.48 16.10 9.96
C LEU A 128 5.01 16.32 9.57
N ALA A 129 4.09 16.27 10.53
CA ALA A 129 2.67 16.45 10.27
C ALA A 129 2.37 17.84 9.65
N SER A 130 3.01 18.89 10.18
CA SER A 130 2.90 20.25 9.64
C SER A 130 3.48 20.35 8.23
N PHE A 131 4.66 19.75 8.00
CA PHE A 131 5.26 19.68 6.67
C PHE A 131 4.35 18.99 5.64
N LEU A 132 3.74 17.86 6.00
CA LEU A 132 2.80 17.15 5.13
C LEU A 132 1.60 18.04 4.77
N ALA A 133 1.04 18.75 5.75
CA ALA A 133 -0.08 19.67 5.55
C ALA A 133 0.31 20.86 4.64
N GLU A 134 1.47 21.49 4.88
CA GLU A 134 1.99 22.59 4.07
C GLU A 134 2.22 22.19 2.61
N GLN A 135 2.71 20.97 2.39
CA GLN A 135 2.90 20.42 1.05
C GLN A 135 1.60 19.85 0.45
N GLN A 136 0.49 19.85 1.19
CA GLN A 136 -0.80 19.28 0.81
C GLN A 136 -0.70 17.80 0.41
N VAL A 137 0.11 17.03 1.13
CA VAL A 137 0.27 15.59 0.91
C VAL A 137 -1.00 14.88 1.35
N GLU A 138 -1.51 13.97 0.53
CA GLU A 138 -2.60 13.07 0.92
C GLU A 138 -2.05 11.93 1.78
N ILE A 139 -2.71 11.65 2.90
CA ILE A 139 -2.27 10.60 3.82
C ILE A 139 -3.17 9.38 3.63
N VAL A 140 -2.57 8.24 3.29
CA VAL A 140 -3.19 6.92 3.35
C VAL A 140 -2.64 6.21 4.58
N ALA A 141 -3.38 6.31 5.68
CA ALA A 141 -2.98 5.81 6.98
C ALA A 141 -3.42 4.37 7.20
N SER A 142 -2.48 3.47 7.43
CA SER A 142 -2.81 2.09 7.83
C SER A 142 -3.46 2.11 9.22
N LEU A 143 -4.63 1.50 9.37
CA LEU A 143 -5.30 1.21 10.64
C LEU A 143 -6.15 -0.05 10.43
N PRO A 144 -5.81 -1.22 11.00
CA PRO A 144 -6.43 -2.48 10.60
C PRO A 144 -7.93 -2.58 10.87
N GLY A 145 -8.34 -2.13 12.06
CA GLY A 145 -9.72 -2.16 12.55
C GLY A 145 -10.01 -0.96 13.46
N PRO A 146 -11.28 -0.62 13.71
CA PRO A 146 -11.67 0.45 14.62
C PRO A 146 -11.68 -0.02 16.09
N GLU A 147 -10.88 -1.03 16.47
CA GLU A 147 -10.78 -1.52 17.84
C GLU A 147 -9.33 -1.66 18.31
N ALA A 148 -9.13 -1.46 19.62
CA ALA A 148 -7.82 -1.54 20.25
C ALA A 148 -7.21 -2.94 20.18
N LEU A 149 -7.98 -3.98 20.54
CA LEU A 149 -7.47 -5.35 20.66
C LEU A 149 -6.97 -5.91 19.32
N SER A 150 -7.72 -5.69 18.24
CA SER A 150 -7.36 -6.15 16.89
C SER A 150 -6.12 -5.41 16.39
N THR A 151 -6.10 -4.09 16.54
CA THR A 151 -4.98 -3.23 16.14
C THR A 151 -3.68 -3.61 16.87
N ASP A 152 -3.72 -3.71 18.20
CA ASP A 152 -2.53 -4.00 19.00
C ASP A 152 -2.00 -5.41 18.77
N ARG A 153 -2.89 -6.40 18.57
CA ARG A 153 -2.48 -7.77 18.23
C ARG A 153 -1.70 -7.84 16.93
N GLN A 154 -2.08 -7.02 15.94
CA GLN A 154 -1.51 -7.05 14.60
C GLN A 154 -0.28 -6.15 14.45
N ARG A 155 -0.19 -5.09 15.26
CA ARG A 155 0.80 -4.01 15.06
C ARG A 155 1.71 -3.74 16.26
N GLY A 156 1.40 -4.30 17.42
CA GLY A 156 2.15 -4.15 18.66
C GLY A 156 1.35 -3.41 19.73
N ALA A 157 1.62 -3.71 21.00
CA ALA A 157 0.93 -3.11 22.14
C ALA A 157 1.04 -1.57 22.15
N GLY A 158 -0.06 -0.89 22.45
CA GLY A 158 -0.16 0.57 22.50
C GLY A 158 -0.25 1.24 21.12
N THR A 159 -0.31 0.48 20.03
CA THR A 159 -0.43 1.04 18.67
C THR A 159 -1.77 1.75 18.50
N TRP A 160 -2.85 1.24 19.08
CA TRP A 160 -4.18 1.86 18.99
C TRP A 160 -4.17 3.29 19.55
N ASP A 161 -3.70 3.47 20.78
CA ASP A 161 -3.67 4.77 21.42
C ASP A 161 -2.75 5.75 20.68
N ALA A 162 -1.57 5.27 20.26
CA ALA A 162 -0.65 6.05 19.43
C ALA A 162 -1.28 6.45 18.07
N SER A 163 -2.05 5.55 17.45
CA SER A 163 -2.74 5.82 16.19
C SER A 163 -3.81 6.89 16.37
N LEU A 164 -4.63 6.81 17.43
CA LEU A 164 -5.63 7.83 17.74
C LEU A 164 -5.00 9.20 18.01
N GLU A 165 -3.89 9.24 18.76
CA GLU A 165 -3.15 10.48 18.99
C GLU A 165 -2.62 11.09 17.68
N ALA A 166 -1.98 10.28 16.83
CA ALA A 166 -1.50 10.74 15.53
C ALA A 166 -2.65 11.25 14.63
N LEU A 167 -3.77 10.55 14.59
CA LEU A 167 -4.96 10.96 13.83
C LEU A 167 -5.54 12.29 14.33
N ARG A 168 -5.59 12.52 15.65
CA ARG A 168 -6.02 13.82 16.21
C ARG A 168 -5.08 14.95 15.81
N ARG A 169 -3.76 14.72 15.81
CA ARG A 169 -2.78 15.71 15.33
C ARG A 169 -3.01 16.08 13.87
N LEU A 170 -3.27 15.09 13.03
CA LEU A 170 -3.62 15.32 11.62
C LEU A 170 -4.94 16.10 11.51
N ASN A 171 -5.99 15.72 12.24
CA ASN A 171 -7.28 16.43 12.20
C ASN A 171 -7.16 17.88 12.67
N ALA A 172 -6.29 18.18 13.64
CA ALA A 172 -6.02 19.54 14.09
C ALA A 172 -5.38 20.42 13.00
N LEU A 173 -4.65 19.81 12.05
CA LEU A 173 -4.06 20.49 10.89
C LEU A 173 -5.02 20.61 9.70
N GLY A 174 -6.20 19.99 9.77
CA GLY A 174 -7.20 20.06 8.71
C GLY A 174 -7.50 18.74 8.02
N TYR A 175 -6.72 17.69 8.26
CA TYR A 175 -6.91 16.40 7.58
C TYR A 175 -8.27 15.77 7.87
N GLY A 176 -8.94 15.24 6.86
CA GLY A 176 -10.20 14.49 7.00
C GLY A 176 -11.43 15.35 7.33
N ARG A 177 -11.27 16.67 7.47
CA ARG A 177 -12.38 17.58 7.74
C ARG A 177 -13.08 17.99 6.45
N ALA A 178 -14.39 18.23 6.51
CA ALA A 178 -15.19 18.60 5.36
C ALA A 178 -14.89 20.03 4.83
N ASP A 179 -14.35 20.91 5.67
CA ASP A 179 -13.97 22.29 5.36
C ASP A 179 -12.52 22.43 4.84
N SER A 180 -11.84 21.32 4.57
CA SER A 180 -10.43 21.26 4.23
C SER A 180 -10.19 20.43 2.96
N THR A 181 -9.15 20.77 2.22
CA THR A 181 -8.70 19.99 1.06
C THR A 181 -7.74 18.85 1.45
N LEU A 182 -7.30 18.78 2.71
CA LEU A 182 -6.35 17.79 3.19
C LEU A 182 -7.03 16.43 3.39
N LYS A 183 -6.66 15.46 2.55
CA LYS A 183 -7.26 14.13 2.53
C LYS A 183 -6.59 13.16 3.49
N LEU A 184 -7.41 12.49 4.28
CA LEU A 184 -7.00 11.42 5.19
C LEU A 184 -7.82 10.17 4.89
N THR A 185 -7.17 9.19 4.29
CA THR A 185 -7.76 7.91 3.95
C THR A 185 -7.28 6.86 4.95
N LEU A 186 -8.18 6.09 5.54
CA LEU A 186 -7.82 4.98 6.40
C LEU A 186 -7.79 3.68 5.58
N MET A 187 -6.71 2.91 5.71
CA MET A 187 -6.58 1.60 5.10
C MET A 187 -6.75 0.50 6.15
N SER A 188 -7.85 -0.24 6.01
CA SER A 188 -8.18 -1.39 6.83
C SER A 188 -7.66 -2.68 6.20
N ASN A 189 -7.12 -3.53 7.06
CA ASN A 189 -6.65 -4.87 6.74
C ASN A 189 -7.21 -5.81 7.82
N PRO A 190 -8.00 -6.83 7.47
CA PRO A 190 -8.62 -7.68 8.47
C PRO A 190 -7.54 -8.53 9.17
N THR A 191 -7.79 -8.94 10.41
CA THR A 191 -6.83 -9.82 11.12
C THR A 191 -6.87 -11.23 10.55
N GLY A 192 -5.70 -11.80 10.26
CA GLY A 192 -5.57 -13.21 9.83
C GLY A 192 -6.04 -13.45 8.40
N GLU A 193 -6.73 -14.57 8.19
CA GLU A 193 -7.13 -15.10 6.88
C GLU A 193 -8.48 -14.54 6.36
N ALA A 194 -9.14 -13.64 7.09
CA ALA A 194 -10.39 -13.05 6.63
C ALA A 194 -10.18 -12.22 5.35
N LEU A 195 -11.14 -12.29 4.42
CA LEU A 195 -11.14 -11.40 3.26
C LEU A 195 -11.66 -10.04 3.67
N GLN A 196 -11.04 -9.00 3.13
CA GLN A 196 -11.49 -7.65 3.32
C GLN A 196 -12.75 -7.39 2.50
N GLN A 197 -13.81 -7.02 3.22
CA GLN A 197 -15.10 -6.63 2.65
C GLN A 197 -15.56 -5.40 3.40
N LEU A 198 -15.63 -4.26 2.70
CA LEU A 198 -16.18 -3.03 3.28
C LEU A 198 -17.51 -2.72 2.63
N THR A 199 -18.53 -2.55 3.46
CA THR A 199 -19.84 -2.07 3.06
C THR A 199 -20.04 -0.61 3.50
N PRO A 200 -21.08 0.08 3.01
CA PRO A 200 -21.46 1.38 3.55
C PRO A 200 -21.76 1.34 5.06
N CYS A 201 -22.29 0.21 5.57
CA CYS A 201 -22.52 0.02 6.99
C CYS A 201 -21.22 -0.03 7.79
N ASP A 202 -20.19 -0.72 7.27
CA ASP A 202 -18.86 -0.74 7.91
C ASP A 202 -18.25 0.65 7.93
N THR A 203 -18.36 1.40 6.82
CA THR A 203 -17.87 2.78 6.78
C THR A 203 -18.57 3.68 7.79
N ALA A 204 -19.90 3.55 7.94
CA ALA A 204 -20.67 4.29 8.94
C ALA A 204 -20.27 3.89 10.38
N HIS A 205 -20.03 2.60 10.62
CA HIS A 205 -19.55 2.10 11.90
C HIS A 205 -18.18 2.68 12.26
N TRP A 206 -17.21 2.63 11.33
CA TRP A 206 -15.89 3.25 11.48
C TRP A 206 -15.98 4.73 11.84
N ARG A 207 -16.81 5.49 11.11
CA ARG A 207 -17.05 6.91 11.39
C ARG A 207 -17.60 7.11 12.79
N SER A 208 -18.58 6.31 13.21
CA SER A 208 -19.19 6.41 14.54
C SER A 208 -18.19 6.12 15.66
N VAL A 209 -17.40 5.05 15.55
CA VAL A 209 -16.42 4.67 16.57
C VAL A 209 -15.32 5.72 16.69
N LEU A 210 -14.73 6.11 15.56
CA LEU A 210 -13.63 7.09 15.58
C LEU A 210 -14.10 8.50 15.96
N ALA A 211 -15.33 8.88 15.63
CA ALA A 211 -15.92 10.14 16.11
C ALA A 211 -16.03 10.16 17.65
N GLY A 212 -16.34 9.02 18.28
CA GLY A 212 -16.31 8.86 19.74
C GLY A 212 -14.91 9.10 20.35
N HIS A 213 -13.86 9.00 19.54
CA HIS A 213 -12.49 9.30 19.91
C HIS A 213 -12.01 10.68 19.41
N GLY A 214 -12.90 11.50 18.84
CA GLY A 214 -12.55 12.83 18.29
C GLY A 214 -11.78 12.78 16.99
N VAL A 215 -11.89 11.69 16.23
CA VAL A 215 -11.19 11.48 14.96
C VAL A 215 -12.19 11.49 13.79
N VAL A 216 -11.81 12.16 12.70
CA VAL A 216 -12.54 12.16 11.42
C VAL A 216 -11.59 11.79 10.27
N PHE A 217 -12.13 11.25 9.19
CA PHE A 217 -11.38 10.86 8.00
C PHE A 217 -12.20 11.05 6.73
N THR A 218 -11.53 11.18 5.59
CA THR A 218 -12.15 11.37 4.27
C THR A 218 -12.72 10.06 3.76
N ASP A 219 -11.87 9.06 3.58
CA ASP A 219 -12.22 7.79 2.91
C ASP A 219 -11.77 6.58 3.72
N LEU A 220 -12.47 5.45 3.57
CA LEU A 220 -12.09 4.16 4.12
C LEU A 220 -11.86 3.19 2.96
N ILE A 221 -10.67 2.61 2.91
CA ILE A 221 -10.30 1.60 1.91
C ILE A 221 -9.86 0.31 2.59
N GLY A 222 -9.90 -0.78 1.83
CA GLY A 222 -9.59 -2.11 2.32
C GLY A 222 -8.51 -2.80 1.51
N LEU A 223 -7.65 -3.58 2.19
CA LEU A 223 -6.66 -4.46 1.59
C LEU A 223 -6.69 -5.86 2.24
N ASN A 224 -6.84 -6.91 1.42
CA ASN A 224 -6.60 -8.29 1.87
C ASN A 224 -5.15 -8.44 2.35
N ASN A 225 -4.91 -9.22 3.40
CA ASN A 225 -3.54 -9.53 3.78
C ASN A 225 -2.87 -10.31 2.64
N MET A 226 -1.86 -9.72 2.01
CA MET A 226 -1.20 -10.37 0.89
C MET A 226 -0.42 -11.58 1.38
N PRO A 227 -0.51 -12.75 0.70
CA PRO A 227 0.15 -13.99 1.11
C PRO A 227 1.66 -13.93 0.79
N ILE A 228 2.36 -12.93 1.31
CA ILE A 228 3.79 -12.70 1.13
C ILE A 228 4.39 -12.22 2.46
N ALA A 229 5.72 -12.26 2.54
CA ALA A 229 6.52 -11.84 3.70
C ALA A 229 6.01 -12.45 5.01
N ARG A 230 5.83 -11.63 6.06
CA ARG A 230 5.48 -12.13 7.41
C ARG A 230 4.15 -12.85 7.46
N PHE A 231 3.19 -12.45 6.64
CA PHE A 231 1.90 -13.13 6.63
C PHE A 231 2.04 -14.53 6.02
N LEU A 232 2.80 -14.68 4.93
CA LEU A 232 3.12 -15.99 4.38
C LEU A 232 3.91 -16.86 5.37
N GLU A 233 4.92 -16.32 6.05
CA GLU A 233 5.67 -17.05 7.07
C GLU A 233 4.76 -17.58 8.19
N SER A 234 3.79 -16.76 8.61
CA SER A 234 2.79 -17.16 9.60
C SER A 234 1.87 -18.26 9.09
N LEU A 235 1.45 -18.19 7.82
CA LEU A 235 0.64 -19.23 7.17
C LEU A 235 1.41 -20.55 7.02
N GLU A 236 2.67 -20.50 6.62
CA GLU A 236 3.55 -21.67 6.47
C GLU A 236 3.76 -22.37 7.81
N GLN A 237 4.05 -21.60 8.88
CA GLN A 237 4.21 -22.13 10.24
C GLN A 237 2.96 -22.85 10.75
N GLN A 238 1.78 -22.45 10.28
CA GLN A 238 0.49 -23.02 10.66
C GLN A 238 0.00 -24.10 9.67
N GLY A 239 0.71 -24.34 8.56
CA GLY A 239 0.24 -25.22 7.49
C GLY A 239 -1.04 -24.73 6.81
N ARG A 240 -1.23 -23.41 6.71
CA ARG A 240 -2.46 -22.74 6.26
C ARG A 240 -2.39 -22.12 4.87
N THR A 241 -1.21 -22.00 4.26
CA THR A 241 -1.00 -21.32 2.97
C THR A 241 -1.93 -21.81 1.86
N GLY A 242 -2.02 -23.13 1.66
CA GLY A 242 -2.92 -23.70 0.65
C GLY A 242 -4.39 -23.39 0.92
N THR A 243 -4.81 -23.36 2.19
CA THR A 243 -6.19 -23.00 2.53
C THR A 243 -6.49 -21.54 2.25
N TYR A 244 -5.57 -20.64 2.62
CA TYR A 244 -5.74 -19.22 2.36
C TYR A 244 -5.74 -18.90 0.86
N LEU A 245 -4.82 -19.49 0.07
CA LEU A 245 -4.81 -19.32 -1.38
C LEU A 245 -6.06 -19.88 -2.07
N GLN A 246 -6.58 -21.03 -1.63
CA GLN A 246 -7.83 -21.56 -2.14
C GLN A 246 -9.02 -20.65 -1.81
N GLN A 247 -9.04 -20.03 -0.62
CA GLN A 247 -10.05 -19.04 -0.26
C GLN A 247 -9.97 -17.81 -1.16
N LEU A 248 -8.78 -17.25 -1.38
CA LEU A 248 -8.57 -16.13 -2.30
C LEU A 248 -9.01 -16.49 -3.73
N ARG A 249 -8.63 -17.67 -4.23
CA ARG A 249 -9.03 -18.13 -5.57
C ARG A 249 -10.54 -18.28 -5.70
N LYS A 250 -11.19 -18.93 -4.74
CA LYS A 250 -12.66 -19.11 -4.75
C LYS A 250 -13.39 -17.77 -4.74
N ALA A 251 -12.79 -16.76 -4.13
CA ALA A 251 -13.31 -15.40 -4.10
C ALA A 251 -12.86 -14.52 -5.28
N TYR A 252 -12.12 -15.06 -6.26
CA TYR A 252 -11.67 -14.29 -7.43
C TYR A 252 -12.85 -13.59 -8.11
N ASN A 253 -12.75 -12.28 -8.25
CA ASN A 253 -13.74 -11.43 -8.86
C ASN A 253 -13.17 -10.77 -10.12
N PRO A 254 -13.55 -11.21 -11.33
CA PRO A 254 -13.06 -10.60 -12.58
C PRO A 254 -13.32 -9.09 -12.70
N CYS A 255 -14.35 -8.56 -12.04
CA CYS A 255 -14.65 -7.13 -12.05
C CYS A 255 -13.57 -6.30 -11.32
N SER A 256 -12.83 -6.92 -10.39
CA SER A 256 -11.73 -6.27 -9.68
C SER A 256 -10.58 -5.86 -10.59
N VAL A 257 -10.44 -6.52 -11.75
CA VAL A 257 -9.30 -6.36 -12.66
C VAL A 257 -9.18 -4.92 -13.12
N ALA A 258 -10.29 -4.26 -13.45
CA ALA A 258 -10.27 -2.91 -14.02
C ALA A 258 -9.63 -1.87 -13.08
N GLY A 259 -9.81 -2.02 -11.76
CA GLY A 259 -9.28 -1.09 -10.75
C GLY A 259 -7.95 -1.52 -10.13
N LEU A 260 -7.27 -2.55 -10.66
CA LEU A 260 -5.98 -2.99 -10.11
C LEU A 260 -4.89 -1.93 -10.30
N MET A 261 -4.18 -1.61 -9.21
CA MET A 261 -3.04 -0.69 -9.19
C MET A 261 -1.96 -1.03 -10.24
N CYS A 262 -1.65 -2.30 -10.46
CA CYS A 262 -0.62 -2.69 -11.43
C CYS A 262 -0.92 -2.28 -12.88
N ARG A 263 -2.16 -1.87 -13.17
CA ARG A 263 -2.55 -1.41 -14.52
C ARG A 263 -2.05 -0.01 -14.85
N ASN A 264 -1.90 0.87 -13.86
CA ASN A 264 -1.55 2.28 -14.07
C ASN A 264 -0.38 2.77 -13.20
N THR A 265 0.17 1.92 -12.31
CA THR A 265 1.30 2.25 -11.43
C THR A 265 2.61 1.65 -11.91
N LEU A 266 3.69 2.42 -11.91
CA LEU A 266 5.06 1.92 -11.99
C LEU A 266 5.67 1.99 -10.59
N SER A 267 6.09 0.87 -10.04
CA SER A 267 6.79 0.83 -8.75
C SER A 267 8.30 0.81 -8.95
N VAL A 268 9.01 1.64 -8.18
CA VAL A 268 10.47 1.74 -8.14
C VAL A 268 10.96 1.26 -6.77
N SER A 269 11.85 0.28 -6.76
CA SER A 269 12.47 -0.21 -5.52
C SER A 269 13.56 0.72 -5.00
N ALA A 270 14.01 0.47 -3.77
CA ALA A 270 15.17 1.14 -3.19
C ALA A 270 16.48 0.92 -3.99
N SER A 271 16.57 -0.16 -4.78
CA SER A 271 17.67 -0.44 -5.71
C SER A 271 17.52 0.22 -7.08
N GLY A 272 16.38 0.88 -7.37
CA GLY A 272 16.10 1.50 -8.68
C GLY A 272 15.54 0.52 -9.72
N GLU A 273 15.24 -0.71 -9.34
CA GLU A 273 14.57 -1.69 -10.19
C GLU A 273 13.08 -1.37 -10.33
N LEU A 274 12.52 -1.73 -11.48
CA LEU A 274 11.15 -1.39 -11.86
C LEU A 274 10.22 -2.59 -11.75
N PHE A 275 9.01 -2.38 -11.25
CA PHE A 275 8.00 -3.42 -11.04
C PHE A 275 6.60 -2.93 -11.42
N ASP A 276 5.71 -3.85 -11.76
CA ASP A 276 4.31 -3.52 -12.03
C ASP A 276 3.56 -3.05 -10.78
N CYS A 277 3.91 -3.55 -9.59
CA CYS A 277 3.39 -3.08 -8.31
C CYS A 277 4.31 -3.43 -7.13
N ASP A 278 4.00 -2.89 -5.94
CA ASP A 278 4.73 -3.16 -4.69
C ASP A 278 4.76 -4.66 -4.31
N PHE A 279 3.73 -5.44 -4.66
CA PHE A 279 3.72 -6.88 -4.37
C PHE A 279 4.65 -7.68 -5.29
N ASN A 280 4.72 -7.31 -6.58
CA ASN A 280 5.73 -7.85 -7.49
C ASN A 280 7.14 -7.51 -7.02
N GLN A 281 7.33 -6.31 -6.45
CA GLN A 281 8.60 -5.91 -5.86
C GLN A 281 9.01 -6.81 -4.70
N MET A 282 8.08 -7.13 -3.78
CA MET A 282 8.39 -8.01 -2.64
C MET A 282 8.64 -9.47 -3.03
N LEU A 283 8.25 -9.86 -4.24
CA LEU A 283 8.51 -11.18 -4.83
C LEU A 283 9.62 -11.17 -5.88
N GLU A 284 10.33 -10.06 -6.05
CA GLU A 284 11.42 -9.90 -7.03
C GLU A 284 11.00 -10.38 -8.43
N LEU A 285 9.88 -9.84 -8.92
CA LEU A 285 9.35 -10.03 -10.27
C LEU A 285 9.53 -8.74 -11.11
N PRO A 286 10.78 -8.39 -11.50
CA PRO A 286 11.10 -7.10 -12.10
C PRO A 286 10.62 -6.99 -13.55
N LEU A 287 10.48 -5.75 -13.99
CA LEU A 287 10.39 -5.37 -15.39
C LEU A 287 11.81 -5.26 -15.96
N ALA A 288 12.02 -5.84 -17.14
CA ALA A 288 13.26 -5.67 -17.90
C ALA A 288 13.31 -4.28 -18.58
N LEU A 289 13.32 -3.22 -17.76
CA LEU A 289 13.37 -1.81 -18.14
C LEU A 289 14.29 -1.08 -17.14
N GLU A 290 14.88 0.04 -17.55
CA GLU A 290 15.76 0.83 -16.69
C GLU A 290 15.11 2.16 -16.29
N LEU A 291 15.20 2.52 -15.01
CA LEU A 291 14.63 3.76 -14.48
C LEU A 291 15.12 5.01 -15.22
N LYS A 292 16.40 5.05 -15.62
CA LYS A 292 17.04 6.18 -16.33
C LYS A 292 16.46 6.43 -17.73
N SER A 293 16.01 5.40 -18.45
CA SER A 293 15.65 5.49 -19.87
C SER A 293 14.19 5.21 -20.19
N ILE A 294 13.41 4.67 -19.24
CA ILE A 294 12.01 4.30 -19.46
C ILE A 294 11.15 5.44 -19.99
N THR A 295 10.19 5.16 -20.86
CA THR A 295 9.21 6.14 -21.35
C THR A 295 7.79 5.66 -21.06
N ALA A 296 6.80 6.56 -21.16
CA ALA A 296 5.40 6.16 -21.03
C ALA A 296 4.98 5.13 -22.10
N ALA A 297 5.58 5.19 -23.29
CA ALA A 297 5.31 4.26 -24.38
C ALA A 297 5.77 2.82 -24.07
N ASP A 298 6.87 2.66 -23.31
CA ASP A 298 7.38 1.34 -22.91
C ASP A 298 6.43 0.57 -21.96
N LEU A 299 5.50 1.31 -21.33
CA LEU A 299 4.53 0.79 -20.36
C LEU A 299 3.15 0.53 -20.97
N GLN A 300 2.79 1.20 -22.07
CA GLN A 300 1.44 1.17 -22.61
C GLN A 300 1.07 -0.23 -23.11
N GLY A 301 -0.01 -0.81 -22.57
CA GLY A 301 -0.50 -2.13 -22.98
C GLY A 301 0.44 -3.30 -22.67
N ARG A 302 1.57 -3.07 -22.00
CA ARG A 302 2.54 -4.10 -21.62
C ARG A 302 1.87 -5.17 -20.76
N SER A 303 2.21 -6.44 -20.95
CA SER A 303 1.76 -7.50 -20.05
C SER A 303 2.38 -7.33 -18.66
N ILE A 304 1.55 -7.55 -17.64
CA ILE A 304 1.91 -7.46 -16.23
C ILE A 304 2.39 -8.82 -15.75
N SER A 305 3.46 -8.83 -14.97
CA SER A 305 3.95 -10.04 -14.31
C SER A 305 2.94 -10.52 -13.26
N THR A 306 2.38 -11.71 -13.44
CA THR A 306 1.40 -12.29 -12.51
C THR A 306 1.91 -13.55 -11.83
N ALA A 307 1.48 -13.79 -10.60
CA ALA A 307 1.65 -15.05 -9.87
C ALA A 307 0.50 -15.25 -8.87
N ASN A 308 0.51 -16.34 -8.09
CA ASN A 308 -0.62 -16.69 -7.21
C ASN A 308 -0.96 -15.64 -6.13
N HIS A 309 -0.02 -14.76 -5.77
CA HIS A 309 -0.30 -13.62 -4.89
C HIS A 309 -1.33 -12.65 -5.51
N CYS A 310 -1.49 -12.60 -6.83
CA CYS A 310 -2.45 -11.74 -7.52
C CYS A 310 -3.91 -12.06 -7.15
N TYR A 311 -4.20 -13.28 -6.66
CA TYR A 311 -5.51 -13.58 -6.06
C TYR A 311 -5.79 -12.73 -4.81
N GLY A 312 -4.76 -12.31 -4.06
CA GLY A 312 -4.87 -11.35 -2.97
C GLY A 312 -5.51 -10.02 -3.42
N CYS A 313 -5.13 -9.54 -4.61
CA CYS A 313 -5.65 -8.28 -5.14
C CYS A 313 -6.99 -8.39 -5.86
N THR A 314 -7.37 -9.60 -6.27
CA THR A 314 -8.53 -9.84 -7.12
C THR A 314 -9.66 -10.59 -6.42
N ALA A 315 -9.44 -11.05 -5.19
CA ALA A 315 -10.45 -11.69 -4.36
C ALA A 315 -11.46 -10.69 -3.78
N GLY A 316 -12.73 -11.09 -3.69
CA GLY A 316 -13.80 -10.34 -3.04
C GLY A 316 -14.15 -9.05 -3.81
N GLN A 317 -14.05 -7.90 -3.14
CA GLN A 317 -14.24 -6.58 -3.78
C GLN A 317 -13.05 -6.17 -4.67
N GLY A 318 -12.02 -7.03 -4.74
CA GLY A 318 -10.69 -6.65 -5.19
C GLY A 318 -10.05 -5.70 -4.19
N SER A 319 -8.74 -5.78 -4.00
CA SER A 319 -8.07 -4.91 -3.04
C SER A 319 -6.61 -4.69 -3.39
N SER A 320 -6.27 -3.49 -3.83
CA SER A 320 -4.88 -3.10 -4.02
C SER A 320 -4.47 -2.11 -2.93
N CYS A 321 -3.23 -1.63 -2.92
CA CYS A 321 -2.85 -0.52 -2.04
C CYS A 321 -3.67 0.76 -2.32
N GLY A 322 -4.44 0.82 -3.42
CA GLY A 322 -5.41 1.88 -3.72
C GLY A 322 -6.81 1.63 -3.13
N GLY A 323 -7.04 0.50 -2.46
CA GLY A 323 -8.33 0.11 -1.90
C GLY A 323 -9.12 -0.87 -2.74
N ALA A 324 -10.44 -0.92 -2.47
CA ALA A 324 -11.36 -1.77 -3.18
C ALA A 324 -11.40 -1.40 -4.67
N THR A 325 -11.28 -2.39 -5.56
CA THR A 325 -11.14 -2.13 -7.00
C THR A 325 -12.44 -2.26 -7.77
N VAL A 326 -13.52 -2.70 -7.11
CA VAL A 326 -14.89 -2.64 -7.60
C VAL A 326 -15.63 -1.52 -6.88
N THR A 327 -16.03 -0.48 -7.62
CA THR A 327 -17.02 0.47 -7.14
C THR A 327 -18.39 -0.20 -7.13
N THR A 328 -19.03 -0.32 -5.97
CA THR A 328 -20.47 -0.58 -5.94
C THR A 328 -21.16 0.59 -6.63
N ALA A 329 -21.85 0.32 -7.74
CA ALA A 329 -22.61 1.33 -8.45
C ALA A 329 -23.56 2.01 -7.46
N ALA A 330 -23.41 3.32 -7.28
CA ALA A 330 -24.41 4.14 -6.61
C ALA A 330 -25.73 3.97 -7.38
N SER A 331 -26.76 3.52 -6.68
CA SER A 331 -28.13 3.54 -7.19
C SER A 331 -28.46 4.96 -7.65
N SER A 332 -28.77 5.09 -8.93
CA SER A 332 -29.29 6.32 -9.54
C SER A 332 -30.63 6.68 -8.88
N PRO A 333 -30.97 7.98 -8.77
CA PRO A 333 -32.24 8.39 -8.18
C PRO A 333 -33.37 8.05 -9.15
N SER A 334 -34.36 7.30 -8.68
CA SER A 334 -35.63 7.16 -9.37
C SER A 334 -36.36 8.51 -9.35
N SER A 335 -36.71 8.95 -10.56
CA SER A 335 -37.72 9.95 -10.96
C SER A 335 -38.77 10.33 -9.93
#